data_AF-A0A257KZU0-F1
#
_entry.id   AF-A0A257KZU0-F1
#
_cell.length_a   1.000
_cell.length_b   1.000
_cell.length_c   1.000
_cell.angle_alpha   90.00
_cell.angle_beta   90.00
_cell.angle_gamma   90.00
#
_symmetry.space_group_name_H-M   'P 1'
#
loop_
_entity.id
_entity.type
_entity.pdbx_description
1 polymer ?
#
loop_
_entity_poly.entity_id
_entity_poly.type
_entity_poly.pdbx_seq_one_letter_code
_entity_poly.pdbx_strand_id
1 'polypeptide(L)'
;MRSGWSPSVVPAGVHDTVYLVVDCHGPGGCVWREADINGTDLETVITDLMRGEYSDPLCIVAFNTTENWSRDVTSDIAREVQERCDLAYEDVPAWLEDLVHRHVHPERQLPLKLKR
;
A
#
# COMPACT_ATOMS: atom_id res chain seq x y z
N MET A 1 -38.18 -22.92 -3.23
CA MET A 1 -37.10 -22.17 -2.55
C MET A 1 -36.41 -21.34 -3.62
N ARG A 2 -36.51 -20.00 -3.56
CA ARG A 2 -35.74 -19.15 -4.48
C ARG A 2 -34.30 -19.16 -3.98
N SER A 3 -33.39 -19.74 -4.74
CA SER A 3 -31.96 -19.54 -4.50
C SER A 3 -31.72 -18.03 -4.50
N GLY A 4 -31.22 -17.49 -3.39
CA GLY A 4 -30.89 -16.09 -3.25
C GLY A 4 -29.73 -15.77 -4.18
N TRP A 5 -30.03 -15.47 -5.43
CA TRP A 5 -29.03 -14.96 -6.36
C TRP A 5 -28.66 -13.56 -5.91
N SER A 6 -27.47 -13.43 -5.32
CA SER A 6 -26.80 -12.14 -5.17
C SER A 6 -25.89 -11.95 -6.39
N PRO A 7 -25.97 -10.81 -7.09
CA PRO A 7 -24.99 -10.47 -8.10
C PRO A 7 -23.59 -10.44 -7.46
N SER A 8 -22.57 -10.76 -8.25
CA SER A 8 -21.18 -10.64 -7.80
C SER A 8 -20.92 -9.19 -7.42
N VAL A 9 -20.37 -8.97 -6.22
CA VAL A 9 -19.91 -7.66 -5.76
C VAL A 9 -18.46 -7.41 -6.20
N VAL A 10 -17.77 -8.45 -6.69
CA VAL A 10 -16.43 -8.33 -7.27
C VAL A 10 -16.52 -7.60 -8.60
N PRO A 11 -15.85 -6.43 -8.75
CA PRO A 11 -15.76 -5.73 -10.02
C PRO A 11 -15.12 -6.64 -11.07
N ALA A 12 -15.77 -6.83 -12.22
CA ALA A 12 -15.21 -7.60 -13.32
C ALA A 12 -14.36 -6.67 -14.21
N GLY A 13 -13.10 -7.04 -14.45
CA GLY A 13 -12.23 -6.34 -15.40
C GLY A 13 -11.55 -5.07 -14.87
N VAL A 14 -11.55 -4.86 -13.56
CA VAL A 14 -10.75 -3.83 -12.88
C VAL A 14 -9.53 -4.54 -12.29
N HIS A 15 -8.33 -3.97 -12.46
CA HIS A 15 -6.98 -4.50 -12.15
C HIS A 15 -6.90 -5.64 -11.12
N ASP A 16 -6.04 -6.65 -11.36
CA ASP A 16 -5.92 -7.83 -10.49
C ASP A 16 -5.60 -7.47 -9.03
N THR A 17 -4.64 -6.56 -8.80
CA THR A 17 -4.34 -6.02 -7.46
C THR A 17 -4.29 -4.49 -7.48
N VAL A 18 -5.01 -3.88 -6.55
CA VAL A 18 -5.11 -2.43 -6.34
C VAL A 18 -4.40 -2.07 -5.03
N TYR A 19 -3.57 -1.04 -5.07
CA TYR A 19 -2.83 -0.53 -3.92
C TYR A 19 -3.38 0.84 -3.54
N LEU A 20 -3.84 0.99 -2.30
CA LEU A 20 -4.33 2.26 -1.76
C LEU A 20 -3.40 2.73 -0.64
N VAL A 21 -3.13 4.03 -0.63
CA VAL A 21 -2.23 4.66 0.34
C VAL A 21 -3.04 5.56 1.27
N VAL A 22 -2.83 5.37 2.57
CA VAL A 22 -3.19 6.34 3.60
C VAL A 22 -2.07 7.37 3.68
N ASP A 23 -2.42 8.63 3.48
CA ASP A 23 -1.49 9.76 3.48
C ASP A 23 -1.91 10.78 4.53
N CYS A 24 -0.98 11.18 5.38
CA CYS A 24 -1.21 12.08 6.50
C CYS A 24 -0.76 13.52 6.16
N HIS A 25 -1.45 14.50 6.74
CA HIS A 25 -1.15 15.92 6.52
C HIS A 25 -1.08 16.66 7.87
N GLY A 26 -0.28 16.12 8.80
CA GLY A 26 -0.11 16.67 10.14
C GLY A 26 -1.46 16.92 10.84
N PRO A 27 -1.79 18.16 11.25
CA PRO A 27 -3.06 18.48 11.93
C PRO A 27 -4.32 18.16 11.12
N GLY A 28 -4.21 18.03 9.79
CA GLY A 28 -5.31 17.67 8.90
C GLY A 28 -5.75 16.21 9.01
N GLY A 29 -5.01 15.39 9.76
CA GLY A 29 -5.26 13.96 9.89
C GLY A 29 -4.79 13.17 8.67
N CYS A 30 -5.30 11.95 8.53
CA CYS A 30 -4.91 11.02 7.47
C CYS A 30 -6.10 10.66 6.61
N VAL A 31 -5.85 10.54 5.30
CA VAL A 31 -6.88 10.24 4.31
C VAL A 31 -6.44 9.08 3.42
N TRP A 32 -7.40 8.32 2.91
CA TRP A 32 -7.16 7.50 1.72
C TRP A 32 -7.03 8.44 0.54
N ARG A 33 -5.88 8.42 -0.14
CA ARG A 33 -5.67 9.26 -1.30
C ARG A 33 -6.56 8.83 -2.45
N GLU A 34 -7.16 9.82 -3.10
CA GLU A 34 -7.80 9.61 -4.39
C GLU A 34 -6.73 9.19 -5.40
N ALA A 35 -7.02 8.14 -6.17
CA ALA A 35 -6.13 7.59 -7.17
C ALA A 35 -6.91 7.33 -8.46
N ASP A 36 -6.27 7.58 -9.61
CA ASP A 36 -6.80 7.16 -10.90
C ASP A 36 -6.89 5.63 -10.96
N ILE A 37 -7.85 5.11 -11.72
CA ILE A 37 -8.03 3.66 -11.87
C ILE A 37 -6.75 2.96 -12.37
N ASN A 38 -5.96 3.63 -13.22
CA ASN A 38 -4.70 3.11 -13.74
C ASN A 38 -3.49 3.47 -12.87
N GLY A 39 -3.70 4.24 -11.80
CA GLY A 39 -2.64 4.73 -10.91
C GLY A 39 -2.45 3.89 -9.65
N THR A 40 -3.13 2.75 -9.55
CA THR A 40 -3.15 1.92 -8.33
C THR A 40 -2.38 0.62 -8.46
N ASP A 41 -1.61 0.41 -9.52
CA ASP A 41 -0.70 -0.74 -9.59
C ASP A 41 0.57 -0.51 -8.75
N LEU A 42 1.28 -1.59 -8.43
CA LEU A 42 2.43 -1.55 -7.54
C LEU A 42 3.53 -0.58 -8.01
N GLU A 43 3.87 -0.62 -9.30
CA GLU A 43 4.97 0.19 -9.83
C GLU A 43 4.61 1.66 -9.86
N THR A 44 3.36 1.99 -10.24
CA THR A 44 2.89 3.38 -10.20
C THR A 44 2.88 3.91 -8.77
N VAL A 45 2.36 3.16 -7.80
CA VAL A 45 2.34 3.59 -6.39
C VAL A 45 3.75 3.80 -5.84
N ILE A 46 4.70 2.90 -6.11
CA ILE A 46 6.10 3.10 -5.67
C ILE A 46 6.71 4.32 -6.36
N THR A 47 6.47 4.49 -7.66
CA THR A 47 6.98 5.65 -8.40
C THR A 47 6.45 6.97 -7.83
N ASP A 48 5.16 7.01 -7.50
CA ASP A 48 4.50 8.21 -6.96
C ASP A 48 4.91 8.49 -5.51
N LEU A 49 5.14 7.45 -4.70
CA LEU A 49 5.80 7.56 -3.40
C LEU A 49 7.18 8.21 -3.55
N MET A 50 8.01 7.69 -4.47
CA MET A 50 9.35 8.21 -4.72
C MET A 50 9.36 9.61 -5.32
N ARG A 51 8.27 10.05 -5.97
CA ARG A 51 8.10 11.41 -6.51
C ARG A 51 7.58 12.43 -5.50
N GLY A 52 7.05 11.97 -4.36
CA GLY A 52 6.46 12.86 -3.35
C GLY A 52 5.02 13.26 -3.65
N GLU A 53 4.29 12.45 -4.43
CA GLU A 53 2.83 12.63 -4.62
C GLU A 53 2.02 12.30 -3.35
N TYR A 54 2.69 11.65 -2.39
CA TYR A 54 2.22 11.39 -1.03
C TYR A 54 3.08 12.21 -0.05
N SER A 55 2.42 12.97 0.83
CA SER A 55 3.11 13.90 1.72
C SER A 55 3.72 13.25 2.97
N ASP A 56 3.01 12.28 3.55
CA ASP A 56 3.40 11.50 4.73
C ASP A 56 2.64 10.15 4.70
N PRO A 57 3.08 9.20 3.84
CA PRO A 57 2.44 7.92 3.71
C PRO A 57 2.54 7.11 5.01
N LEU A 58 1.38 6.70 5.53
CA LEU A 58 1.28 5.99 6.81
C LEU A 58 1.08 4.48 6.63
N CYS A 59 0.26 4.09 5.65
CA CYS A 59 -0.16 2.70 5.44
C CYS A 59 -0.46 2.47 3.95
N ILE A 60 -0.03 1.33 3.43
CA ILE A 60 -0.39 0.88 2.08
C ILE A 60 -1.09 -0.48 2.18
N VAL A 61 -2.32 -0.54 1.66
CA VAL A 61 -3.12 -1.76 1.62
C VAL A 61 -3.31 -2.20 0.19
N ALA A 62 -3.00 -3.47 -0.06
CA ALA A 62 -3.28 -4.12 -1.32
C ALA A 62 -4.58 -4.91 -1.23
N PHE A 63 -5.39 -4.85 -2.28
CA PHE A 63 -6.63 -5.60 -2.44
C PHE A 63 -6.57 -6.33 -3.78
N ASN A 64 -6.78 -7.64 -3.75
CA ASN A 64 -6.92 -8.44 -4.96
C ASN A 64 -8.29 -9.11 -4.93
N THR A 65 -9.20 -8.61 -5.77
CA THR A 65 -10.57 -9.12 -5.83
C THR A 65 -10.68 -10.41 -6.64
N THR A 66 -9.72 -10.69 -7.53
CA THR A 66 -9.65 -11.93 -8.32
C THR A 66 -9.26 -13.12 -7.43
N GLU A 67 -8.29 -12.92 -6.54
CA GLU A 67 -7.76 -13.93 -5.61
C GLU A 67 -8.37 -13.84 -4.20
N ASN A 68 -9.29 -12.89 -4.00
CA ASN A 68 -10.09 -12.72 -2.79
C ASN A 68 -9.25 -12.50 -1.52
N TRP A 69 -8.29 -11.57 -1.57
CA TRP A 69 -7.50 -11.18 -0.40
C TRP A 69 -7.32 -9.66 -0.28
N SER A 70 -7.05 -9.23 0.94
CA SER A 70 -6.58 -7.88 1.27
C SER A 70 -5.46 -7.99 2.29
N ARG A 71 -4.43 -7.15 2.17
CA ARG A 71 -3.25 -7.20 3.03
C ARG A 71 -2.63 -5.82 3.21
N ASP A 72 -2.23 -5.51 4.44
CA ASP A 72 -1.29 -4.43 4.72
C ASP A 72 0.10 -4.82 4.20
N VAL A 73 0.56 -4.10 3.19
CA VAL A 73 1.84 -4.31 2.48
C VAL A 73 2.84 -3.20 2.76
N THR A 74 2.58 -2.37 3.78
CA THR A 74 3.39 -1.20 4.12
C THR A 74 4.87 -1.56 4.28
N SER A 75 5.17 -2.65 4.99
CA SER A 75 6.56 -3.08 5.20
C SER A 75 7.24 -3.59 3.93
N ASP A 76 6.50 -4.28 3.08
CA ASP A 76 7.05 -4.80 1.82
C ASP A 76 7.42 -3.65 0.88
N ILE A 77 6.56 -2.63 0.80
CA ILE A 77 6.80 -1.41 0.00
C ILE A 77 7.92 -0.57 0.60
N ALA A 78 7.97 -0.40 1.93
CA ALA A 78 9.05 0.33 2.58
C ALA A 78 10.42 -0.30 2.29
N ARG A 79 10.51 -1.63 2.29
CA ARG A 79 11.73 -2.35 1.90
C ARG A 79 12.08 -2.15 0.43
N GLU A 80 11.10 -2.23 -0.46
CA GLU A 80 11.31 -1.99 -1.89
C GLU A 80 11.80 -0.55 -2.17
N VAL A 81 11.23 0.45 -1.47
CA VAL A 81 11.71 1.84 -1.52
C VAL A 81 13.17 1.94 -1.09
N GLN A 82 13.55 1.34 0.05
CA GLN A 82 14.95 1.32 0.51
C GLN A 82 15.86 0.65 -0.53
N GLU A 83 15.47 -0.52 -1.04
CA GLU A 83 16.25 -1.26 -2.05
C GLU A 83 16.47 -0.44 -3.33
N ARG A 84 15.46 0.31 -3.80
CA ARG A 84 15.60 1.20 -4.96
C ARG A 84 16.55 2.37 -4.70
N CYS A 85 16.49 2.97 -3.52
CA CYS A 85 17.41 4.05 -3.12
C CYS A 85 18.86 3.53 -3.04
N ASP A 86 19.06 2.39 -2.40
CA ASP A 86 20.38 1.74 -2.28
C ASP A 86 20.98 1.43 -3.65
N LEU A 87 20.18 0.92 -4.59
CA LEU A 87 20.61 0.63 -5.97
C LEU A 87 20.94 1.90 -6.77
N ALA A 88 20.24 3.00 -6.51
CA ALA A 88 20.51 4.30 -7.11
C ALA A 88 21.71 5.03 -6.46
N TYR A 89 22.24 4.52 -5.35
CA TYR A 89 23.20 5.22 -4.47
C TYR A 89 22.67 6.58 -3.99
N GLU A 90 21.36 6.63 -3.70
CA GLU A 90 20.67 7.81 -3.19
C GLU A 90 20.15 7.55 -1.77
N ASP A 91 19.98 8.61 -0.99
CA ASP A 91 19.30 8.52 0.30
C ASP A 91 17.78 8.41 0.10
N VAL A 92 17.09 7.80 1.06
CA VAL A 92 15.61 7.75 1.07
C VAL A 92 15.07 9.18 1.12
N PRO A 93 14.08 9.56 0.27
CA PRO A 93 13.50 10.89 0.30
C PRO A 93 12.91 11.23 1.68
N ALA A 94 13.04 12.49 2.10
CA ALA A 94 12.66 12.92 3.46
C ALA A 94 11.21 12.59 3.86
N TRP A 95 10.26 12.62 2.93
CA TRP A 95 8.85 12.28 3.18
C TRP A 95 8.59 10.77 3.32
N LEU A 96 9.57 9.93 2.97
CA LEU A 96 9.52 8.47 3.14
C LEU A 96 10.41 7.98 4.28
N GLU A 97 11.28 8.82 4.84
CA GLU A 97 12.21 8.42 5.91
C GLU A 97 11.48 7.76 7.09
N ASP A 98 10.41 8.38 7.58
CA ASP A 98 9.63 7.84 8.71
C ASP A 98 8.92 6.53 8.36
N LEU A 99 8.43 6.39 7.13
CA LEU A 99 7.82 5.15 6.64
C LEU A 99 8.88 4.04 6.60
N VAL A 100 10.03 4.30 5.98
CA VAL A 100 11.11 3.33 5.84
C VAL A 100 11.69 2.97 7.21
N HIS A 101 12.00 3.95 8.04
CA HIS A 101 12.52 3.76 9.39
C HIS A 101 11.62 2.84 10.22
N ARG A 102 10.30 3.08 10.24
CA ARG A 102 9.34 2.28 11.01
C ARG A 102 9.25 0.82 10.57
N HIS A 103 9.54 0.53 9.31
CA HIS A 103 9.22 -0.76 8.69
C HIS A 103 10.42 -1.58 8.21
N VAL A 104 11.59 -0.95 8.04
CA VAL A 104 12.83 -1.60 7.59
C VAL A 104 13.78 -1.88 8.77
N HIS A 105 13.50 -1.35 9.97
CA HIS A 105 14.28 -1.73 11.16
C HIS A 105 13.99 -3.16 11.65
N PRO A 106 15.02 -3.89 12.12
CA PRO A 106 14.93 -5.33 12.32
C PRO A 106 14.04 -5.70 13.51
N GLU A 107 13.29 -6.79 13.37
CA GLU A 107 12.75 -7.59 14.48
C GLU A 107 11.51 -7.05 15.21
N ARG A 108 10.40 -6.84 14.50
CA ARG A 108 9.06 -7.19 15.04
C ARG A 108 8.17 -7.81 13.96
N GLN A 109 8.59 -8.96 13.43
CA GLN A 109 7.61 -9.97 13.04
C GLN A 109 6.89 -10.41 14.32
N LEU A 110 5.90 -9.64 14.76
CA LEU A 110 4.94 -10.15 15.72
C LEU A 110 4.26 -11.33 15.03
N PRO A 111 4.29 -12.54 15.61
CA PRO A 111 3.59 -13.67 15.02
C PRO A 111 2.11 -13.28 14.93
N LEU A 112 1.62 -13.14 13.70
CA LEU A 112 0.20 -12.96 13.40
C LEU A 112 -0.56 -14.12 14.05
N LYS A 113 -1.10 -13.88 15.24
CA LYS A 113 -2.02 -14.80 15.90
C LYS A 113 -3.36 -14.67 15.20
N LEU A 114 -3.50 -15.36 14.08
CA LEU A 114 -4.81 -15.63 13.48
C LEU A 114 -5.60 -16.48 14.47
N LYS A 115 -6.55 -15.87 15.17
CA LYS A 115 -7.51 -16.61 15.99
C LYS A 115 -8.35 -17.48 15.05
N ARG A 116 -8.39 -18.77 15.38
CA ARG A 116 -9.14 -19.81 14.67
C ARG A 116 -10.64 -19.70 14.98
#